data_AF-A0A495EDL6-F1
#
_entry.id   AF-A0A495EDL6-F1
#
_cell.length_a   1.000
_cell.length_b   1.000
_cell.length_c   1.000
_cell.angle_alpha   90.00
_cell.angle_beta   90.00
_cell.angle_gamma   90.00
#
_symmetry.space_group_name_H-M   'P 1'
#
loop_
_entity.id
_entity.type
_entity.pdbx_description
1 polymer ?
#
loop_
_entity_poly.entity_id
_entity_poly.type
_entity_poly.pdbx_seq_one_letter_code
_entity_poly.pdbx_strand_id
1 'polypeptide(L)'
;MVLEHYISDLLYRYNCVAVPNFGAFLTQKRNAKLVEESNTFYPPAKEISFNRQLTTNDGLLVSYIAEAEKSTYEAILTKIEAAVTDWTEELTNNKTLFLENIGELTLNAEEKIIFKPLEKVNYLTSSFGLTSFNSAAVTREVLKEEVAQLEETIPFIITPEKRETTSFRPYLKYAAIFLLALSTGLTVYRGYKQSETTKQLVQQEAQNRVSKHIQEATFFESSPLELPSITLDATTAIKNVIHDDLDKNQTVHYIVAGAFRYKTNAEKKIRQLKRRGYNASYFGTNAHGLHMVSYDHFTDTEKALETLKQVKHNHSKDAWLFSAR
;
A
#
# COMPACT_ATOMS: atom_id res chain seq x y z
N MET A 1 -22.48 54.26 4.71
CA MET A 1 -21.83 53.03 5.20
C MET A 1 -21.12 52.41 4.02
N VAL A 2 -19.83 52.11 4.12
CA VAL A 2 -19.06 51.48 3.03
C VAL A 2 -19.04 49.98 3.30
N LEU A 3 -20.01 49.26 2.74
CA LEU A 3 -20.29 47.85 3.08
C LEU A 3 -19.15 46.92 2.64
N GLU A 4 -18.50 47.24 1.52
CA GLU A 4 -17.37 46.53 0.94
C GLU A 4 -16.16 46.46 1.89
N HIS A 5 -15.95 47.48 2.73
CA HIS A 5 -14.84 47.47 3.69
C HIS A 5 -15.04 46.39 4.77
N TYR A 6 -16.24 46.31 5.35
CA TYR A 6 -16.57 45.29 6.35
C TYR A 6 -16.55 43.87 5.78
N ILE A 7 -16.99 43.71 4.53
CA ILE A 7 -16.89 42.41 3.84
C ILE A 7 -15.41 42.04 3.67
N SER A 8 -14.58 42.94 3.15
CA SER A 8 -13.13 42.74 3.00
C SER A 8 -12.49 42.30 4.32
N ASP A 9 -12.79 42.98 5.43
CA ASP A 9 -12.25 42.65 6.74
C ASP A 9 -12.63 41.23 7.20
N LEU A 10 -13.89 40.84 6.98
CA LEU A 10 -14.36 39.50 7.32
C LEU A 10 -13.73 38.41 6.43
N LEU A 11 -13.40 38.70 5.17
CA LEU A 11 -12.79 37.72 4.26
C LEU A 11 -11.37 37.29 4.69
N TYR A 12 -10.66 38.09 5.50
CA TYR A 12 -9.40 37.66 6.13
C TYR A 12 -9.60 36.52 7.14
N ARG A 13 -10.72 36.55 7.89
CA ARG A 13 -10.96 35.63 9.01
C ARG A 13 -11.87 34.46 8.64
N TYR A 14 -12.85 34.70 7.77
CA TYR A 14 -13.89 33.74 7.42
C TYR A 14 -13.80 33.33 5.95
N ASN A 15 -14.36 32.16 5.63
CA ASN A 15 -14.35 31.64 4.27
C ASN A 15 -15.64 31.95 3.50
N CYS A 16 -16.72 32.29 4.21
CA CYS A 16 -18.01 32.62 3.65
C CYS A 16 -18.51 33.88 4.38
N VAL A 17 -18.86 34.91 3.61
CA VAL A 17 -19.49 36.13 4.12
C VAL A 17 -20.78 36.33 3.33
N ALA A 18 -21.90 36.04 3.99
CA ALA A 18 -23.23 36.23 3.41
C ALA A 18 -23.68 37.70 3.55
N VAL A 19 -24.13 38.27 2.45
CA VAL A 19 -24.76 39.59 2.37
C VAL A 19 -26.27 39.37 2.21
N PRO A 20 -27.09 39.81 3.18
CA PRO A 20 -28.55 39.64 3.14
C PRO A 20 -29.14 40.15 1.83
N ASN A 21 -30.07 39.39 1.25
CA ASN A 21 -30.78 39.72 0.00
C ASN A 21 -29.90 39.94 -1.24
N PHE A 22 -28.59 39.64 -1.18
CA PHE A 22 -27.66 39.82 -2.30
C PHE A 22 -26.99 38.51 -2.74
N GLY A 23 -26.43 37.75 -1.79
CA GLY A 23 -25.67 36.52 -2.02
C GLY A 23 -24.52 36.37 -1.03
N ALA A 24 -23.61 35.43 -1.29
CA ALA A 24 -22.44 35.23 -0.44
C ALA A 24 -21.11 35.32 -1.20
N PHE A 25 -20.13 35.95 -0.57
CA PHE A 25 -18.73 35.92 -0.99
C PHE A 25 -18.06 34.72 -0.34
N LEU A 26 -17.52 33.85 -1.19
CA LEU A 26 -16.85 32.62 -0.82
C LEU A 26 -15.37 32.77 -1.12
N THR A 27 -14.54 32.24 -0.24
CA THR A 27 -13.10 32.19 -0.47
C THR A 27 -12.58 30.77 -0.42
N GLN A 28 -11.65 30.47 -1.31
CA GLN A 28 -10.93 29.20 -1.34
C GLN A 28 -9.44 29.43 -1.29
N LYS A 29 -8.74 28.61 -0.51
CA LYS A 29 -7.27 28.65 -0.47
C LYS A 29 -6.72 27.98 -1.72
N ARG A 30 -5.89 28.72 -2.46
CA ARG A 30 -5.10 28.25 -3.59
C ARG A 30 -3.64 28.09 -3.16
N ASN A 31 -3.03 26.98 -3.56
CA ASN A 31 -1.61 26.72 -3.29
C ASN A 31 -0.70 27.65 -4.10
N ALA A 32 0.58 27.71 -3.71
CA ALA A 32 1.60 28.37 -4.52
C ALA A 32 1.67 27.73 -5.92
N LYS A 33 1.88 28.56 -6.94
CA LYS A 33 1.92 28.13 -8.33
C LYS A 33 3.18 28.66 -9.01
N LEU A 34 3.86 27.79 -9.74
CA LEU A 34 4.87 28.17 -10.73
C LEU A 34 4.18 28.30 -12.08
N VAL A 35 4.39 29.43 -12.75
CA VAL A 35 4.01 29.63 -14.16
C VAL A 35 5.27 29.38 -14.99
N GLU A 36 5.34 28.23 -15.65
CA GLU A 36 6.54 27.75 -16.35
C GLU A 36 6.95 28.66 -17.50
N GLU A 37 5.98 29.25 -18.22
CA GLU A 37 6.25 30.12 -19.36
C GLU A 37 7.01 31.39 -18.97
N SER A 38 6.77 31.87 -17.75
CA SER A 38 7.43 33.06 -17.21
C SER A 38 8.45 32.75 -16.12
N ASN A 39 8.59 31.49 -15.68
CA ASN A 39 9.31 31.11 -14.45
C ASN A 39 8.93 31.97 -13.22
N THR A 40 7.67 32.39 -13.13
CA THR A 40 7.17 33.23 -12.04
C THR A 40 6.53 32.38 -10.96
N PHE A 41 6.99 32.55 -9.73
CA PHE A 41 6.40 31.95 -8.54
C PHE A 41 5.33 32.88 -7.99
N TYR A 42 4.12 32.35 -7.83
CA TYR A 42 3.03 33.00 -7.13
C TYR A 42 2.87 32.38 -5.75
N PRO A 43 2.73 33.21 -4.69
CA PRO A 43 2.52 32.70 -3.35
C PRO A 43 1.15 32.02 -3.22
N PRO A 44 0.94 31.21 -2.16
CA PRO A 44 -0.39 30.75 -1.82
C PRO A 44 -1.33 31.94 -1.62
N ALA A 45 -2.55 31.84 -2.10
CA ALA A 45 -3.50 32.93 -2.08
C ALA A 45 -4.89 32.47 -1.70
N LYS A 46 -5.73 33.40 -1.25
CA LYS A 46 -7.15 33.16 -1.01
C LYS A 46 -7.94 33.78 -2.15
N GLU A 47 -8.50 32.93 -3.01
CA GLU A 47 -9.28 33.34 -4.18
C GLU A 47 -10.74 33.54 -3.79
N ILE A 48 -11.34 34.64 -4.25
CA ILE A 48 -12.74 34.99 -3.96
C ILE A 48 -13.62 34.56 -5.12
N SER A 49 -14.80 34.06 -4.80
CA SER A 49 -15.91 33.80 -5.71
C SER A 49 -17.21 34.33 -5.10
N PHE A 50 -18.23 34.54 -5.94
CA PHE A 50 -19.54 35.01 -5.50
C PHE A 50 -20.62 34.02 -5.90
N ASN A 51 -21.56 33.78 -4.98
CA ASN A 51 -22.72 32.95 -5.25
C ASN A 51 -24.01 33.66 -4.78
N ARG A 52 -24.85 34.04 -5.75
CA ARG A 52 -26.15 34.69 -5.51
C ARG A 52 -27.18 33.77 -4.82
N GLN A 53 -27.09 32.45 -5.00
CA GLN A 53 -28.05 31.50 -4.45
C GLN A 53 -27.90 31.31 -2.93
N LEU A 54 -26.76 31.69 -2.38
CA LEU A 54 -26.50 31.62 -0.94
C LEU A 54 -27.02 32.89 -0.27
N THR A 55 -28.32 32.91 -0.01
CA THR A 55 -29.02 34.02 0.67
C THR A 55 -29.23 33.78 2.16
N THR A 56 -28.83 32.62 2.69
CA THR A 56 -28.91 32.31 4.11
C THR A 56 -28.07 33.31 4.90
N ASN A 57 -28.75 34.12 5.71
CA ASN A 57 -28.11 35.11 6.56
C ASN A 57 -27.68 34.43 7.86
N ASP A 58 -26.39 34.10 7.97
CA ASP A 58 -25.79 33.57 9.20
C ASP A 58 -25.57 34.65 10.28
N GLY A 59 -26.01 35.89 10.03
CA GLY A 59 -25.91 37.02 10.96
C GLY A 59 -24.49 37.57 11.15
N LEU A 60 -23.47 36.95 10.54
CA LEU A 60 -22.07 37.32 10.72
C LEU A 60 -21.76 38.77 10.33
N LEU A 61 -22.18 39.18 9.13
CA LEU A 61 -21.91 40.53 8.63
C LEU A 61 -22.65 41.59 9.46
N VAL A 62 -23.92 41.33 9.77
CA VAL A 62 -24.78 42.25 10.52
C VAL A 62 -24.26 42.43 11.95
N SER A 63 -23.91 41.33 12.63
CA SER A 63 -23.37 41.37 14.00
C SER A 63 -22.02 42.09 14.05
N TYR A 64 -21.13 41.83 13.08
CA TYR A 64 -19.83 42.49 13.01
C TYR A 64 -19.95 44.01 12.83
N ILE A 65 -20.84 44.47 11.93
CA ILE A 65 -21.08 45.90 11.71
C ILE A 65 -21.76 46.53 12.93
N ALA A 66 -22.71 45.83 13.56
CA ALA A 66 -23.38 46.32 14.78
C ALA A 66 -22.40 46.55 15.93
N GLU A 67 -21.43 45.65 16.10
CA GLU A 67 -20.35 45.81 17.09
C GLU A 67 -19.43 46.98 16.73
N ALA A 68 -19.02 47.09 15.47
CA ALA A 68 -18.12 48.15 15.00
C ALA A 68 -18.76 49.55 15.06
N GLU A 69 -20.03 49.70 14.66
CA GLU A 69 -20.77 50.97 14.66
C GLU A 69 -21.48 51.25 16.00
N LYS A 70 -21.42 50.33 16.97
CA LYS A 70 -22.13 50.41 18.27
C LYS A 70 -23.63 50.70 18.09
N SER A 71 -24.26 50.01 17.14
CA SER A 71 -25.67 50.16 16.80
C SER A 71 -26.44 48.86 17.07
N THR A 72 -27.77 48.92 17.08
CA THR A 72 -28.58 47.71 17.24
C THR A 72 -28.54 46.84 15.98
N TYR A 73 -28.74 45.54 16.16
CA TYR A 73 -28.75 44.58 15.06
C TYR A 73 -29.79 44.94 13.99
N GLU A 74 -31.01 45.31 14.40
CA GLU A 74 -32.09 45.67 13.48
C GLU A 74 -31.76 46.94 12.68
N ALA A 75 -31.18 47.95 13.33
CA ALA A 75 -30.82 49.19 12.66
C ALA A 75 -29.75 48.95 11.58
N ILE A 76 -28.76 48.09 11.85
CA ILE A 76 -27.75 47.71 10.87
C ILE A 76 -28.32 46.86 9.75
N LEU A 77 -29.22 45.92 10.06
CA LEU A 77 -29.88 45.11 9.03
C LEU A 77 -30.61 46.01 8.01
N THR A 78 -31.37 47.00 8.48
CA THR A 78 -32.05 47.96 7.59
C THR A 78 -31.06 48.78 6.76
N LYS A 79 -29.92 49.20 7.33
CA LYS A 79 -28.86 49.90 6.57
C LYS A 79 -28.24 49.02 5.48
N ILE A 80 -28.01 47.74 5.78
CA ILE A 80 -27.45 46.79 4.81
C ILE A 80 -28.44 46.53 3.69
N GLU A 81 -29.72 46.32 4.01
CA GLU A 81 -30.78 46.12 3.01
C GLU A 81 -30.89 47.34 2.07
N ALA A 82 -30.82 48.56 2.60
CA ALA A 82 -30.78 49.78 1.79
C ALA A 82 -29.54 49.86 0.88
N ALA A 83 -28.36 49.51 1.38
CA ALA A 83 -27.15 49.47 0.55
C ALA A 83 -27.23 48.40 -0.55
N VAL A 84 -27.85 47.25 -0.27
CA VAL A 84 -28.06 46.18 -1.25
C VAL A 84 -29.08 46.57 -2.31
N THR A 85 -30.12 47.35 -1.96
CA THR A 85 -31.03 47.91 -2.97
C THR A 85 -30.29 48.86 -3.90
N ASP A 86 -29.43 49.74 -3.37
CA ASP A 86 -28.62 50.65 -4.19
C ASP A 86 -27.69 49.88 -5.14
N TRP A 87 -27.02 48.82 -4.65
CA TRP A 87 -26.18 47.95 -5.46
C TRP A 87 -26.95 47.22 -6.57
N THR A 88 -28.17 46.81 -6.26
CA THR A 88 -29.04 46.13 -7.24
C THR A 88 -29.49 47.11 -8.31
N GLU A 89 -29.87 48.33 -7.93
CA GLU A 89 -30.19 49.40 -8.87
C GLU A 89 -29.00 49.75 -9.76
N GLU A 90 -27.80 49.88 -9.19
CA GLU A 90 -26.57 50.15 -9.95
C GLU A 90 -26.24 49.04 -10.95
N LEU A 91 -26.41 47.77 -10.57
CA LEU A 91 -26.25 46.63 -11.48
C LEU A 91 -27.27 46.64 -12.63
N THR A 92 -28.51 47.07 -12.38
CA THR A 92 -29.54 47.16 -13.42
C THR A 92 -29.33 48.34 -14.37
N ASN A 93 -28.86 49.49 -13.86
CA ASN A 93 -28.71 50.73 -14.63
C ASN A 93 -27.35 50.84 -15.35
N ASN A 94 -26.25 50.63 -14.62
CA ASN A 94 -24.87 50.85 -15.09
C ASN A 94 -24.17 49.55 -15.53
N LYS A 95 -24.86 48.39 -15.47
CA LYS A 95 -24.39 47.03 -15.84
C LYS A 95 -23.21 46.47 -15.03
N THR A 96 -22.44 47.31 -14.34
CA THR A 96 -21.24 46.93 -13.60
C THR A 96 -21.21 47.61 -12.23
N LEU A 97 -21.01 46.82 -11.17
CA LEU A 97 -20.81 47.28 -9.79
C LEU A 97 -19.37 46.94 -9.38
N PHE A 98 -18.62 47.95 -8.96
CA PHE A 98 -17.24 47.78 -8.49
C PHE A 98 -17.18 47.84 -6.97
N LEU A 99 -16.68 46.77 -6.35
CA LEU A 99 -16.46 46.68 -4.91
C LEU A 99 -14.95 46.72 -4.61
N GLU A 100 -14.51 47.76 -3.91
CA GLU A 100 -13.09 47.94 -3.60
C GLU A 100 -12.53 46.73 -2.82
N ASN A 101 -11.33 46.30 -3.19
CA ASN A 101 -10.61 45.13 -2.63
C ASN A 101 -11.28 43.76 -2.83
N ILE A 102 -12.53 43.70 -3.29
CA ILE A 102 -13.26 42.43 -3.47
C ILE A 102 -13.26 42.04 -4.95
N GLY A 103 -13.80 42.89 -5.83
CA GLY A 103 -13.95 42.58 -7.24
C GLY A 103 -15.06 43.35 -7.93
N GLU A 104 -15.33 42.97 -9.16
CA GLU A 104 -16.32 43.57 -10.05
C GLU A 104 -17.47 42.58 -10.29
N LEU A 105 -18.70 43.07 -10.22
CA LEU A 105 -19.93 42.32 -10.47
C LEU A 105 -20.59 42.89 -11.71
N THR A 106 -20.89 42.03 -12.67
CA THR A 106 -21.50 42.43 -13.96
C THR A 106 -22.71 41.57 -14.26
N LEU A 107 -23.73 42.14 -14.89
CA LEU A 107 -24.90 41.38 -15.34
C LEU A 107 -24.66 40.82 -16.75
N ASN A 108 -24.87 39.52 -16.96
CA ASN A 108 -24.81 38.93 -18.29
C ASN A 108 -26.12 39.17 -19.08
N ALA A 109 -26.15 38.74 -20.35
CA ALA A 109 -27.34 38.86 -21.21
C ALA A 109 -28.57 38.06 -20.72
N GLU A 110 -28.38 37.14 -19.77
CA GLU A 110 -29.42 36.28 -19.16
C GLU A 110 -29.77 36.75 -17.73
N GLU A 111 -29.44 38.00 -17.38
CA GLU A 111 -29.67 38.61 -16.06
C GLU A 111 -28.98 37.92 -14.87
N LYS A 112 -27.94 37.12 -15.13
CA LYS A 112 -27.12 36.47 -14.13
C LYS A 112 -25.91 37.33 -13.77
N ILE A 113 -25.65 37.44 -12.47
CA ILE A 113 -24.46 38.12 -11.93
C ILE A 113 -23.22 37.27 -12.18
N ILE A 114 -22.26 37.83 -12.92
CA ILE A 114 -20.90 37.33 -13.11
C ILE A 114 -19.97 38.13 -12.21
N PHE A 115 -19.13 37.44 -11.45
CA PHE A 115 -18.16 38.05 -10.56
C PHE A 115 -16.74 37.86 -11.08
N LYS A 116 -15.96 38.94 -11.07
CA LYS A 116 -14.54 38.96 -11.38
C LYS A 116 -13.76 39.44 -10.14
N PRO A 117 -12.98 38.58 -9.48
CA PRO A 117 -12.22 38.98 -8.29
C PRO A 117 -11.11 39.98 -8.64
N LEU A 118 -10.80 40.87 -7.69
CA LEU A 118 -9.67 41.79 -7.80
C LEU A 118 -8.39 41.14 -7.24
N GLU A 119 -7.37 40.94 -8.08
CA GLU A 119 -6.13 40.24 -7.68
C GLU A 119 -5.12 41.11 -6.89
N LYS A 120 -5.51 42.31 -6.47
CA LYS A 120 -4.64 43.26 -5.78
C LYS A 120 -4.33 42.84 -4.34
N VAL A 121 -5.28 42.19 -3.66
CA VAL A 121 -5.21 41.90 -2.22
C VAL A 121 -5.27 40.39 -1.99
N ASN A 122 -4.35 39.86 -1.19
CA ASN A 122 -4.37 38.48 -0.76
C ASN A 122 -4.96 38.37 0.65
N TYR A 123 -6.17 37.81 0.75
CA TYR A 123 -6.87 37.60 2.02
C TYR A 123 -6.30 36.45 2.86
N LEU A 124 -5.29 35.72 2.35
CA LEU A 124 -4.61 34.68 3.10
C LEU A 124 -3.56 35.29 4.05
N THR A 125 -3.92 35.41 5.33
CA THR A 125 -3.03 35.96 6.37
C THR A 125 -1.69 35.22 6.50
N SER A 126 -1.67 33.90 6.28
CA SER A 126 -0.43 33.10 6.30
C SER A 126 0.54 33.41 5.16
N SER A 127 0.09 34.12 4.13
CA SER A 127 0.88 34.53 2.97
C SER A 127 1.12 36.04 2.95
N PHE A 128 0.82 36.73 4.05
CA PHE A 128 1.12 38.14 4.22
C PHE A 128 2.63 38.39 4.04
N GLY A 129 2.95 39.41 3.24
CA GLY A 129 4.34 39.77 2.91
C GLY A 129 5.00 38.93 1.82
N LEU A 130 4.38 37.83 1.37
CA LEU A 130 4.87 37.08 0.23
C LEU A 130 4.48 37.78 -1.07
N THR A 131 5.46 38.06 -1.92
CA THR A 131 5.26 38.66 -3.24
C THR A 131 5.56 37.62 -4.32
N SER A 132 4.97 37.81 -5.51
CA SER A 132 5.40 37.02 -6.67
C SER A 132 6.81 37.44 -7.07
N PHE A 133 7.61 36.45 -7.46
CA PHE A 133 8.97 36.69 -7.92
C PHE A 133 9.32 35.79 -9.10
N ASN A 134 10.22 36.28 -9.94
CA ASN A 134 10.75 35.54 -11.07
C ASN A 134 12.00 34.76 -10.63
N SER A 135 12.11 33.49 -11.01
CA SER A 135 13.33 32.71 -10.81
C SER A 135 14.02 32.45 -12.14
N ALA A 136 15.35 32.52 -12.14
CA ALA A 136 16.13 31.96 -13.24
C ALA A 136 15.91 30.44 -13.33
N ALA A 137 15.91 29.91 -14.55
CA ALA A 137 15.84 28.48 -14.80
C ALA A 137 17.06 27.77 -14.19
N VAL A 138 16.84 26.64 -13.53
CA VAL A 138 17.90 25.87 -12.88
C VAL A 138 18.59 24.96 -13.92
N THR A 139 19.78 25.33 -14.38
CA THR A 139 20.55 24.59 -15.41
C THR A 139 21.54 23.57 -14.85
N ARG A 140 21.42 23.19 -13.57
CA ARG A 140 22.43 22.36 -12.87
C ARG A 140 22.75 21.03 -13.54
N GLU A 141 21.76 20.39 -14.18
CA GLU A 141 21.97 19.10 -14.85
C GLU A 141 22.75 19.27 -16.15
N VAL A 142 22.39 20.25 -16.97
CA VAL A 142 23.12 20.61 -18.20
C VAL A 142 24.57 20.99 -17.88
N LEU A 143 24.77 21.82 -16.86
CA LEU A 143 26.12 22.22 -16.43
C LEU A 143 26.94 21.02 -15.91
N LYS A 144 26.32 20.01 -15.30
CA LYS A 144 27.02 18.79 -14.86
C LYS A 144 27.44 17.91 -16.04
N GLU A 145 26.62 17.83 -17.08
CA GLU A 145 26.96 17.11 -18.31
C GLU A 145 28.08 17.81 -19.08
N GLU A 146 28.02 19.15 -19.20
CA GLU A 146 29.09 19.95 -19.82
C GLU A 146 30.41 19.83 -19.04
N VAL A 147 30.37 19.90 -17.71
CA VAL A 147 31.57 19.70 -16.86
C VAL A 147 32.14 18.30 -17.02
N ALA A 148 31.30 17.26 -17.11
CA ALA A 148 31.78 15.89 -17.35
C ALA A 148 32.49 15.74 -18.70
N GLN A 149 31.97 16.36 -19.76
CA GLN A 149 32.61 16.37 -21.08
C GLN A 149 33.94 17.12 -21.06
N LEU A 150 34.01 18.25 -20.34
CA LEU A 150 35.24 19.02 -20.20
C LEU A 150 36.28 18.25 -19.38
N GLU A 151 35.92 17.63 -18.26
CA GLU A 151 36.81 16.79 -17.43
C GLU A 151 37.41 15.60 -18.21
N GLU A 152 36.67 15.02 -19.16
CA GLU A 152 37.21 13.95 -20.04
C GLU A 152 38.33 14.47 -20.95
N THR A 153 38.32 15.76 -21.29
CA THR A 153 39.28 16.37 -22.22
C THR A 153 40.52 16.99 -21.56
N ILE A 154 40.54 17.20 -20.24
CA ILE A 154 41.69 17.80 -19.53
C ILE A 154 42.39 16.83 -18.56
N PRO A 155 43.74 16.75 -18.59
CA PRO A 155 44.50 15.74 -17.85
C PRO A 155 44.82 16.08 -16.38
N PHE A 156 44.06 16.96 -15.71
CA PHE A 156 44.31 17.30 -14.30
C PHE A 156 43.01 17.39 -13.47
N ILE A 157 42.93 16.49 -12.49
CA ILE A 157 41.85 16.32 -11.53
C ILE A 157 42.05 17.24 -10.32
N ILE A 158 41.26 18.31 -10.24
CA ILE A 158 41.05 19.05 -8.97
C ILE A 158 39.56 19.36 -8.83
N THR A 159 38.76 18.34 -8.53
CA THR A 159 37.41 18.52 -7.97
C THR A 159 37.31 17.75 -6.65
N PRO A 160 36.97 18.41 -5.52
CA PRO A 160 36.92 17.76 -4.19
C PRO A 160 35.65 16.93 -3.97
N GLU A 161 34.69 16.94 -4.90
CA GLU A 161 33.47 16.15 -4.79
C GLU A 161 33.75 14.72 -5.25
N LYS A 162 34.15 13.87 -4.29
CA LYS A 162 34.24 12.42 -4.50
C LYS A 162 32.86 11.91 -4.91
N ARG A 163 32.64 11.76 -6.22
CA ARG A 163 31.46 11.10 -6.77
C ARG A 163 31.46 9.69 -6.20
N GLU A 164 30.46 9.37 -5.38
CA GLU A 164 30.14 7.99 -4.99
C GLU A 164 29.65 7.25 -6.24
N THR A 165 30.55 7.01 -7.20
CA THR A 165 30.35 5.99 -8.22
C THR A 165 30.58 4.65 -7.52
N THR A 166 29.65 4.24 -6.67
CA THR A 166 29.52 2.83 -6.31
C THR A 166 28.97 2.07 -7.53
N SER A 167 29.74 2.10 -8.62
CA SER A 167 29.67 1.19 -9.74
C SER A 167 30.32 -0.12 -9.31
N PHE A 168 29.80 -0.72 -8.24
CA PHE A 168 30.06 -2.12 -7.99
C PHE A 168 29.29 -2.88 -9.06
N ARG A 169 30.07 -3.38 -10.04
CA ARG A 169 29.60 -4.12 -11.21
C ARG A 169 28.44 -5.05 -10.81
N PRO A 170 27.32 -5.04 -11.55
CA PRO A 170 26.04 -5.59 -11.08
C PRO A 170 26.10 -7.07 -10.68
N TYR A 171 27.07 -7.82 -11.21
CA TYR A 171 27.27 -9.24 -10.94
C TYR A 171 27.87 -9.56 -9.55
N LEU A 172 28.58 -8.62 -8.90
CA LEU A 172 29.17 -8.86 -7.57
C LEU A 172 28.11 -9.02 -6.47
N LYS A 173 26.88 -8.54 -6.71
CA LYS A 173 25.72 -8.75 -5.83
C LYS A 173 25.38 -10.24 -5.66
N TYR A 174 25.74 -11.08 -6.63
CA TYR A 174 25.48 -12.53 -6.61
C TYR A 174 26.63 -13.35 -6.02
N ALA A 175 27.77 -12.72 -5.68
CA ALA A 175 28.93 -13.43 -5.15
C ALA A 175 28.62 -14.15 -3.82
N ALA A 176 27.84 -13.52 -2.93
CA ALA A 176 27.43 -14.12 -1.66
C ALA A 176 26.56 -15.37 -1.87
N ILE A 177 25.65 -15.35 -2.85
CA ILE A 177 24.77 -16.48 -3.16
C ILE A 177 25.58 -17.67 -3.71
N PHE A 178 26.55 -17.39 -4.58
CA PHE A 178 27.45 -18.42 -5.12
C PHE A 178 28.33 -19.04 -4.02
N LEU A 179 28.93 -18.22 -3.16
CA LEU A 179 29.75 -18.69 -2.04
C LEU A 179 28.94 -19.53 -1.05
N LEU A 180 27.71 -19.10 -0.73
CA LEU A 180 26.81 -19.88 0.11
C LEU A 180 26.53 -21.23 -0.55
N ALA A 181 26.08 -21.27 -1.80
CA ALA A 181 25.78 -22.52 -2.50
C ALA A 181 26.99 -23.48 -2.57
N LEU A 182 28.18 -22.95 -2.83
CA LEU A 182 29.42 -23.73 -2.86
C LEU A 182 29.74 -24.32 -1.48
N SER A 183 29.58 -23.52 -0.42
CA SER A 183 29.83 -23.95 0.96
C SER A 183 28.85 -25.03 1.43
N THR A 184 27.55 -24.89 1.12
CA THR A 184 26.55 -25.91 1.45
C THR A 184 26.81 -27.19 0.66
N GLY A 185 27.13 -27.09 -0.63
CA GLY A 185 27.46 -28.25 -1.46
C GLY A 185 28.67 -29.03 -0.94
N LEU A 186 29.76 -28.33 -0.58
CA LEU A 186 30.95 -28.95 0.02
C LEU A 186 30.65 -29.62 1.36
N THR A 187 29.81 -29.00 2.19
CA THR A 187 29.44 -29.52 3.51
C THR A 187 28.62 -30.81 3.39
N VAL A 188 27.60 -30.81 2.51
CA VAL A 188 26.78 -32.00 2.22
C VAL A 188 27.64 -33.13 1.65
N TYR A 189 28.54 -32.82 0.72
CA TYR A 189 29.43 -33.82 0.11
C TYR A 189 30.36 -34.47 1.15
N ARG A 190 30.97 -33.68 2.04
CA ARG A 190 31.81 -34.22 3.13
C ARG A 190 31.02 -35.10 4.08
N GLY A 191 29.81 -34.69 4.47
CA GLY A 191 28.92 -35.49 5.33
C GLY A 191 28.53 -36.82 4.69
N TYR A 192 28.24 -36.83 3.38
CA TYR A 192 27.93 -38.07 2.65
C TYR A 192 29.12 -39.04 2.62
N LYS A 193 30.32 -38.54 2.29
CA LYS A 193 31.54 -39.38 2.26
C LYS A 193 31.85 -39.98 3.63
N GLN A 194 31.62 -39.23 4.71
CA GLN A 194 31.84 -39.71 6.08
C GLN A 194 30.78 -40.73 6.56
N SER A 195 29.55 -40.64 6.05
CA SER A 195 28.52 -41.65 6.31
C SER A 195 28.92 -43.03 5.77
N GLU A 196 29.47 -43.09 4.55
CA GLU A 196 29.93 -44.35 3.96
C GLU A 196 31.10 -44.97 4.73
N THR A 197 32.06 -44.17 5.22
CA THR A 197 33.14 -44.70 6.08
C THR A 197 32.64 -45.19 7.43
N THR A 198 31.62 -44.55 7.99
CA THR A 198 31.03 -44.96 9.28
C THR A 198 30.30 -46.31 9.14
N LYS A 199 29.60 -46.53 8.03
CA LYS A 199 28.96 -47.84 7.75
C LYS A 199 29.98 -48.98 7.67
N GLN A 200 31.13 -48.76 7.03
CA GLN A 200 32.18 -49.77 6.93
C GLN A 200 32.78 -50.13 8.30
N LEU A 201 33.02 -49.12 9.15
CA LEU A 201 33.50 -49.35 10.52
C LEU A 201 32.48 -50.12 11.37
N VAL A 202 31.19 -49.75 11.28
CA VAL A 202 30.11 -50.46 11.98
C VAL A 202 29.96 -51.91 11.49
N GLN A 203 30.13 -52.17 10.19
CA GLN A 203 30.13 -53.53 9.65
C GLN A 203 31.32 -54.37 10.13
N GLN A 204 32.52 -53.78 10.20
CA GLN A 204 33.70 -54.45 10.74
C GLN A 204 33.55 -54.76 12.23
N GLU A 205 33.03 -53.83 13.03
CA GLU A 205 32.73 -54.08 14.43
C GLU A 205 31.66 -55.17 14.61
N ALA A 206 30.61 -55.17 13.77
CA ALA A 206 29.60 -56.23 13.79
C ALA A 206 30.20 -57.60 13.45
N GLN A 207 31.06 -57.70 12.44
CA GLN A 207 31.77 -58.94 12.10
C GLN A 207 32.68 -59.42 13.24
N ASN A 208 33.39 -58.51 13.90
CA ASN A 208 34.23 -58.84 15.05
C ASN A 208 33.41 -59.32 16.26
N ARG A 209 32.21 -58.78 16.49
CA ARG A 209 31.30 -59.27 17.54
C ARG A 209 30.73 -60.64 17.19
N VAL A 210 30.37 -60.87 15.93
CA VAL A 210 29.90 -62.18 15.45
C VAL A 210 31.01 -63.22 15.60
N SER A 211 32.25 -62.93 15.18
CA SER A 211 33.37 -63.87 15.35
C SER A 211 33.67 -64.15 16.82
N LYS A 212 33.61 -63.13 17.69
CA LYS A 212 33.73 -63.30 19.15
C LYS A 212 32.65 -64.23 19.71
N HIS A 213 31.38 -64.05 19.32
CA HIS A 213 30.29 -64.91 19.74
C HIS A 213 30.40 -66.34 19.19
N ILE A 214 30.86 -66.51 17.95
CA ILE A 214 31.14 -67.84 17.38
C ILE A 214 32.24 -68.53 18.18
N GLN A 215 33.31 -67.82 18.55
CA GLN A 215 34.41 -68.40 19.32
C GLN A 215 33.98 -68.77 20.74
N GLU A 216 33.19 -67.92 21.41
CA GLU A 216 32.57 -68.23 22.70
C GLU A 216 31.66 -69.47 22.58
N ALA A 217 30.78 -69.53 21.57
CA ALA A 217 29.89 -70.67 21.35
C ALA A 217 30.64 -71.97 21.01
N THR A 218 31.74 -71.89 20.25
CA THR A 218 32.58 -73.05 19.89
C THR A 218 33.32 -73.61 21.11
N PHE A 219 33.55 -72.82 22.15
CA PHE A 219 34.21 -73.27 23.38
C PHE A 219 33.26 -74.02 24.34
N PHE A 220 31.93 -73.92 24.15
CA PHE A 220 30.93 -74.58 25.00
C PHE A 220 30.23 -75.80 24.36
N GLU A 221 30.47 -76.10 23.09
CA GLU A 221 29.91 -77.27 22.40
C GLU A 221 31.00 -78.23 21.89
N SER A 222 31.65 -78.95 22.81
CA SER A 222 32.49 -80.11 22.49
C SER A 222 31.79 -81.43 22.86
N SER A 223 30.53 -81.59 22.45
CA SER A 223 29.78 -82.85 22.55
C SER A 223 28.76 -82.94 21.40
N PRO A 224 28.78 -83.98 20.55
CA PRO A 224 27.91 -84.05 19.38
C PRO A 224 26.47 -84.38 19.80
N LEU A 225 25.53 -83.51 19.42
CA LEU A 225 24.08 -83.72 19.55
C LEU A 225 23.54 -84.39 18.28
N GLU A 226 22.95 -85.57 18.44
CA GLU A 226 22.24 -86.30 17.38
C GLU A 226 20.84 -85.71 17.17
N LEU A 227 20.46 -85.55 15.89
CA LEU A 227 19.20 -84.94 15.45
C LEU A 227 18.14 -86.02 15.11
N PRO A 228 16.86 -85.86 15.51
CA PRO A 228 15.76 -86.56 14.88
C PRO A 228 15.11 -85.73 13.76
N SER A 229 14.49 -86.44 12.82
CA SER A 229 14.11 -85.99 11.49
C SER A 229 12.76 -85.24 11.38
N ILE A 230 12.79 -84.27 10.47
CA ILE A 230 11.72 -83.46 9.86
C ILE A 230 10.45 -84.23 9.45
N THR A 231 9.30 -83.56 9.61
CA THR A 231 8.18 -83.62 8.66
C THR A 231 7.61 -82.22 8.42
N LEU A 232 7.51 -81.83 7.14
CA LEU A 232 6.83 -80.63 6.65
C LEU A 232 5.40 -80.99 6.25
N ASP A 233 4.44 -80.13 6.57
CA ASP A 233 3.16 -80.06 5.86
C ASP A 233 2.91 -78.63 5.38
N ALA A 234 2.65 -78.51 4.08
CA ALA A 234 2.26 -77.29 3.39
C ALA A 234 0.74 -77.19 3.33
N THR A 235 0.18 -75.98 3.49
CA THR A 235 -1.14 -75.67 2.91
C THR A 235 -1.33 -74.18 2.66
N THR A 236 -1.76 -73.91 1.44
CA THR A 236 -2.09 -72.65 0.79
C THR A 236 -3.39 -72.05 1.31
N ALA A 237 -3.50 -70.71 1.41
CA ALA A 237 -4.79 -70.02 1.32
C ALA A 237 -4.64 -68.61 0.72
N ILE A 238 -5.44 -68.37 -0.32
CA ILE A 238 -5.65 -67.12 -1.06
C ILE A 238 -6.91 -66.43 -0.49
N LYS A 239 -6.92 -65.11 -0.30
CA LYS A 239 -8.07 -64.27 -0.70
C LYS A 239 -7.83 -62.75 -0.62
N ASN A 240 -8.25 -62.10 -1.70
CA ASN A 240 -8.55 -60.68 -1.83
C ASN A 240 -9.91 -60.32 -1.19
N VAL A 241 -10.13 -58.99 -1.07
CA VAL A 241 -11.40 -58.21 -1.17
C VAL A 241 -11.90 -57.51 0.12
N ILE A 242 -11.74 -56.17 0.11
CA ILE A 242 -12.67 -55.05 0.35
C ILE A 242 -13.87 -55.26 1.31
N HIS A 243 -14.01 -54.37 2.32
CA HIS A 243 -15.19 -53.57 2.73
C HIS A 243 -14.74 -52.69 3.93
N ASP A 244 -14.62 -51.38 3.77
CA ASP A 244 -15.63 -50.35 4.10
C ASP A 244 -16.01 -50.35 5.59
N ASP A 245 -15.34 -49.50 6.37
CA ASP A 245 -15.92 -48.97 7.61
C ASP A 245 -15.31 -47.60 7.97
N LEU A 246 -16.18 -46.70 8.42
CA LEU A 246 -15.89 -45.30 8.71
C LEU A 246 -15.05 -45.15 9.98
N ASP A 247 -13.76 -44.87 9.83
CA ASP A 247 -12.89 -44.57 10.96
C ASP A 247 -12.61 -43.07 11.13
N LYS A 248 -12.99 -42.55 12.30
CA LYS A 248 -12.75 -41.20 12.84
C LYS A 248 -11.27 -40.93 13.12
N ASN A 249 -10.40 -41.25 12.17
CA ASN A 249 -8.95 -41.09 12.31
C ASN A 249 -8.24 -40.71 11.00
N GLN A 250 -9.01 -40.31 9.98
CA GLN A 250 -8.44 -39.92 8.69
C GLN A 250 -7.95 -38.47 8.74
N THR A 251 -6.65 -38.30 8.54
CA THR A 251 -6.05 -36.97 8.39
C THR A 251 -6.50 -36.37 7.07
N VAL A 252 -7.16 -35.21 7.12
CA VAL A 252 -7.58 -34.46 5.94
C VAL A 252 -6.53 -33.39 5.64
N HIS A 253 -6.06 -33.40 4.40
CA HIS A 253 -5.10 -32.45 3.87
C HIS A 253 -5.82 -31.34 3.10
N TYR A 254 -5.67 -30.11 3.56
CA TYR A 254 -6.25 -28.90 2.98
C TYR A 254 -5.16 -28.13 2.21
N ILE A 255 -5.46 -27.73 0.98
CA ILE A 255 -4.56 -26.91 0.18
C ILE A 255 -4.94 -25.45 0.39
N VAL A 256 -4.22 -24.73 1.24
CA VAL A 256 -4.60 -23.40 1.73
C VAL A 256 -4.26 -22.33 0.68
N ALA A 257 -5.26 -21.53 0.33
CA ALA A 257 -5.17 -20.40 -0.59
C ALA A 257 -4.82 -19.07 0.09
N GLY A 258 -5.02 -18.98 1.41
CA GLY A 258 -4.65 -17.82 2.22
C GLY A 258 -5.40 -17.78 3.56
N ALA A 259 -4.94 -16.90 4.45
CA ALA A 259 -5.58 -16.62 5.74
C ALA A 259 -5.86 -15.11 5.84
N PHE A 260 -7.09 -14.74 6.21
CA PHE A 260 -7.56 -13.36 6.18
C PHE A 260 -8.03 -12.89 7.56
N ARG A 261 -7.72 -11.65 7.91
CA ARG A 261 -8.18 -11.05 9.18
C ARG A 261 -9.70 -10.85 9.25
N TYR A 262 -10.35 -10.63 8.11
CA TYR A 262 -11.79 -10.37 8.03
C TYR A 262 -12.51 -11.46 7.24
N LYS A 263 -13.60 -11.99 7.79
CA LYS A 263 -14.43 -13.04 7.17
C LYS A 263 -14.93 -12.66 5.77
N THR A 264 -15.31 -11.39 5.59
CA THR A 264 -15.78 -10.86 4.29
C THR A 264 -14.73 -10.98 3.18
N ASN A 265 -13.43 -10.87 3.50
CA ASN A 265 -12.34 -11.05 2.54
C ASN A 265 -12.13 -12.52 2.20
N ALA A 266 -12.25 -13.41 3.19
CA ALA A 266 -12.23 -14.86 2.97
C ALA A 266 -13.39 -15.30 2.05
N GLU A 267 -14.61 -14.81 2.29
CA GLU A 267 -15.78 -15.10 1.44
C GLU A 267 -15.61 -14.58 0.00
N LYS A 268 -15.04 -13.38 -0.17
CA LYS A 268 -14.67 -12.87 -1.50
C LYS A 268 -13.69 -13.80 -2.21
N LYS A 269 -12.66 -14.30 -1.50
CA LYS A 269 -11.67 -15.24 -2.06
C LYS A 269 -12.31 -16.57 -2.44
N ILE A 270 -13.17 -17.13 -1.61
CA ILE A 270 -13.92 -18.38 -1.91
C ILE A 270 -14.75 -18.20 -3.19
N ARG A 271 -15.52 -17.10 -3.30
CA ARG A 271 -16.29 -16.81 -4.52
C ARG A 271 -15.42 -16.66 -5.77
N GLN A 272 -14.21 -16.12 -5.63
CA GLN A 272 -13.26 -16.00 -6.74
C GLN A 272 -12.75 -17.38 -7.18
N LEU A 273 -12.44 -18.25 -6.22
CA LEU A 273 -11.92 -19.58 -6.51
C LEU A 273 -12.99 -20.52 -7.09
N LYS A 274 -14.22 -20.48 -6.55
CA LYS A 274 -15.35 -21.23 -7.12
C LYS A 274 -15.65 -20.83 -8.57
N ARG A 275 -15.60 -19.53 -8.88
CA ARG A 275 -15.74 -19.03 -10.26
C ARG A 275 -14.64 -19.53 -11.21
N ARG A 276 -13.48 -19.92 -10.67
CA ARG A 276 -12.36 -20.49 -11.43
C ARG A 276 -12.40 -22.02 -11.49
N GLY A 277 -13.46 -22.66 -10.98
CA GLY A 277 -13.63 -24.11 -11.03
C GLY A 277 -12.98 -24.88 -9.88
N TYR A 278 -12.46 -24.21 -8.85
CA TYR A 278 -11.90 -24.88 -7.67
C TYR A 278 -12.99 -25.18 -6.64
N ASN A 279 -12.86 -26.30 -5.93
CA ASN A 279 -13.72 -26.68 -4.82
C ASN A 279 -13.36 -25.93 -3.52
N ALA A 280 -13.31 -24.60 -3.60
CA ALA A 280 -12.83 -23.78 -2.51
C ALA A 280 -13.80 -23.78 -1.33
N SER A 281 -13.27 -24.07 -0.14
CA SER A 281 -14.03 -24.15 1.10
C SER A 281 -13.43 -23.26 2.20
N TYR A 282 -14.28 -22.94 3.18
CA TYR A 282 -13.86 -22.22 4.37
C TYR A 282 -13.44 -23.25 5.42
N PHE A 283 -12.18 -23.17 5.88
CA PHE A 283 -11.63 -24.12 6.84
C PHE A 283 -11.95 -23.74 8.30
N GLY A 284 -12.00 -22.45 8.62
CA GLY A 284 -12.19 -21.96 9.99
C GLY A 284 -11.22 -20.84 10.35
N THR A 285 -11.11 -20.52 11.63
CA THR A 285 -10.10 -19.60 12.16
C THR A 285 -8.91 -20.38 12.71
N ASN A 286 -7.69 -19.97 12.36
CA ASN A 286 -6.48 -20.54 12.95
C ASN A 286 -6.27 -20.08 14.41
N ALA A 287 -5.23 -20.58 15.08
CA ALA A 287 -4.86 -20.19 16.46
C ALA A 287 -4.60 -18.67 16.63
N HIS A 288 -4.40 -17.93 15.54
CA HIS A 288 -4.20 -16.48 15.52
C HIS A 288 -5.47 -15.70 15.13
N GLY A 289 -6.63 -16.37 15.07
CA GLY A 289 -7.91 -15.75 14.74
C GLY A 289 -8.10 -15.37 13.26
N LEU A 290 -7.25 -15.89 12.35
CA LEU A 290 -7.35 -15.61 10.91
C LEU A 290 -8.24 -16.62 10.19
N HIS A 291 -9.13 -16.12 9.35
CA HIS A 291 -10.07 -16.87 8.52
C HIS A 291 -9.36 -17.55 7.35
N MET A 292 -9.25 -18.88 7.38
CA MET A 292 -8.54 -19.68 6.38
C MET A 292 -9.45 -20.12 5.24
N VAL A 293 -8.91 -20.05 4.02
CA VAL A 293 -9.56 -20.47 2.77
C VAL A 293 -8.68 -21.51 2.08
N SER A 294 -9.28 -22.61 1.61
CA SER A 294 -8.61 -23.64 0.83
C SER A 294 -9.03 -23.64 -0.64
N TYR A 295 -8.18 -24.17 -1.52
CA TYR A 295 -8.49 -24.52 -2.90
C TYR A 295 -9.28 -25.81 -2.99
N ASP A 296 -8.89 -26.83 -2.22
CA ASP A 296 -9.55 -28.13 -2.12
C ASP A 296 -9.08 -28.88 -0.85
N HIS A 297 -9.64 -30.05 -0.59
CA HIS A 297 -9.24 -30.95 0.50
C HIS A 297 -9.26 -32.43 0.08
N PHE A 298 -8.27 -33.20 0.55
CA PHE A 298 -8.14 -34.63 0.23
C PHE A 298 -7.74 -35.42 1.47
N THR A 299 -8.21 -36.67 1.57
CA THR A 299 -7.73 -37.63 2.58
C THR A 299 -6.44 -38.33 2.16
N ASP A 300 -6.22 -38.45 0.85
CA ASP A 300 -4.99 -39.01 0.28
C ASP A 300 -3.88 -37.96 0.18
N THR A 301 -2.73 -38.27 0.77
CA THR A 301 -1.56 -37.39 0.81
C THR A 301 -0.96 -37.18 -0.58
N GLU A 302 -0.91 -38.21 -1.43
CA GLU A 302 -0.28 -38.10 -2.76
C GLU A 302 -1.08 -37.16 -3.66
N LYS A 303 -2.39 -37.36 -3.72
CA LYS A 303 -3.32 -36.48 -4.45
C LYS A 303 -3.29 -35.03 -3.96
N ALA A 304 -3.13 -34.82 -2.65
CA ALA A 304 -3.02 -33.47 -2.08
C ALA A 304 -1.72 -32.76 -2.51
N LEU A 305 -0.59 -33.48 -2.53
CA LEU A 305 0.70 -32.95 -2.96
C LEU A 305 0.74 -32.67 -4.47
N GLU A 306 0.13 -33.53 -5.28
CA GLU A 306 0.00 -33.29 -6.72
C GLU A 306 -0.81 -32.03 -7.00
N THR A 307 -1.98 -31.90 -6.37
CA THR A 307 -2.85 -30.73 -6.52
C THR A 307 -2.18 -29.46 -6.02
N LEU A 308 -1.42 -29.52 -4.92
CA LEU A 308 -0.62 -28.39 -4.43
C LEU A 308 0.43 -27.95 -5.47
N LYS A 309 1.14 -28.88 -6.11
CA LYS A 309 2.12 -28.57 -7.15
C LYS A 309 1.45 -27.88 -8.35
N GLN A 310 0.30 -28.40 -8.78
CA GLN A 310 -0.48 -27.79 -9.87
C GLN A 310 -0.94 -26.36 -9.51
N VAL A 311 -1.47 -26.15 -8.31
CA VAL A 311 -1.89 -24.82 -7.83
C VAL A 311 -0.72 -23.85 -7.73
N LYS A 312 0.45 -24.31 -7.25
CA LYS A 312 1.67 -23.49 -7.16
C LYS A 312 2.20 -23.07 -8.52
N HIS A 313 2.10 -23.94 -9.52
CA HIS A 313 2.54 -23.65 -10.87
C HIS A 313 1.57 -22.72 -11.60
N ASN A 314 0.26 -22.99 -11.50
CA ASN A 314 -0.75 -22.35 -12.35
C ASN A 314 -1.36 -21.08 -11.75
N HIS A 315 -1.37 -20.92 -10.43
CA HIS A 315 -2.18 -19.87 -9.80
C HIS A 315 -1.47 -19.08 -8.70
N SER A 316 -0.89 -19.74 -7.71
CA SER A 316 -0.27 -19.04 -6.58
C SER A 316 0.89 -19.82 -5.96
N LYS A 317 2.10 -19.27 -6.07
CA LYS A 317 3.31 -19.82 -5.46
C LYS A 317 3.23 -19.94 -3.94
N ASP A 318 2.35 -19.14 -3.33
CA ASP A 318 2.17 -19.02 -1.87
C ASP A 318 1.16 -20.03 -1.29
N ALA A 319 0.59 -20.90 -2.13
CA ALA A 319 -0.27 -21.99 -1.65
C ALA A 319 0.55 -22.96 -0.78
N TRP A 320 -0.06 -23.53 0.26
CA TRP A 320 0.62 -24.45 1.18
C TRP A 320 -0.33 -25.52 1.69
N LEU A 321 0.21 -26.65 2.15
CA LEU A 321 -0.58 -27.76 2.65
C LEU A 321 -0.79 -27.64 4.17
N PHE A 322 -2.01 -27.84 4.63
CA PHE A 322 -2.35 -27.92 6.04
C PHE A 322 -3.04 -29.26 6.32
N SER A 323 -2.51 -30.05 7.25
CA SER A 323 -3.05 -31.38 7.57
C SER A 323 -3.73 -31.33 8.92
N ALA A 324 -5.02 -31.67 8.97
CA ALA A 324 -5.79 -31.76 10.20
C ALA A 324 -6.26 -33.19 10.42
N ARG A 325 -6.20 -33.66 11.66
CA ARG A 325 -6.69 -34.97 12.08
C ARG A 325 -7.94 -34.80 12.93
#